data_AF-A0A838YKD5-F1
#
_entry.id   AF-A0A838YKD5-F1
#
_cell.length_a   1.000
_cell.length_b   1.000
_cell.length_c   1.000
_cell.angle_alpha   90.00
_cell.angle_beta   90.00
_cell.angle_gamma   90.00
#
_symmetry.space_group_name_H-M   'P 1'
#
loop_
_entity.id
_entity.type
_entity.pdbx_description
1 polymer ?
#
loop_
_entity_poly.entity_id
_entity_poly.type
_entity_poly.pdbx_seq_one_letter_code
_entity_poly.pdbx_strand_id
1 'polypeptide(L)'
;MTYLIIFGLVLFGFIFAGFFGNDLSFAQFSNQNTIKVSFENNVASSYEMPLIAGEPFTLIQSYSWVHDETSRYSLVSYTLDDETVKISRDSRGDFTLNIPTDSSYNVVFVAVLQYALSVDGTTDFSFLPSSPTQDNWFDAETKVSINVQKTTEIENDKVRQEITGWSLDKSEFWNIDDDDYTSFTTPPVIMNEYHQVDFFTTYQYKLNVLSDFGLTIGSGWYEQGVTVPIGVDVGGDGLILNTLSEWEGADVDYNGNTAQVFIDGPVTVSAKIEKNYSLLIGIIVIPILIIGVIVGKKFKRRPTVVEEKPVEKIIERIIEKTVEAPKTQYSDKYDKELSVYLEEQIQAKLYEMHSSQIISKTKYSKIKETL
;
A
#
# COMPACT_ATOMS: atom_id res chain seq x y z
N MET A 1 -14.47 19.56 5.88
CA MET A 1 -15.02 20.38 4.77
C MET A 1 -16.43 19.87 4.50
N THR A 2 -17.44 20.60 4.96
CA THR A 2 -18.84 20.20 4.87
C THR A 2 -19.34 20.49 3.45
N TYR A 3 -19.53 19.45 2.63
CA TYR A 3 -20.15 19.63 1.33
C TYR A 3 -21.65 19.84 1.51
N LEU A 4 -22.07 21.08 1.27
CA LEU A 4 -23.44 21.52 1.14
C LEU A 4 -24.04 20.85 -0.11
N ILE A 5 -24.83 19.78 0.08
CA ILE A 5 -25.60 19.20 -1.02
C ILE A 5 -26.81 20.11 -1.27
N ILE A 6 -26.69 20.97 -2.27
CA ILE A 6 -27.79 21.80 -2.77
C ILE A 6 -28.70 20.89 -3.60
N PHE A 7 -29.81 20.43 -3.03
CA PHE A 7 -30.86 19.76 -3.80
C PHE A 7 -31.72 20.80 -4.52
N GLY A 8 -31.52 20.88 -5.83
CA GLY A 8 -32.44 21.55 -6.75
C GLY A 8 -33.74 20.76 -6.84
N LEU A 9 -34.85 21.43 -6.54
CA LEU A 9 -36.20 20.95 -6.77
C LEU A 9 -36.37 20.71 -8.28
N VAL A 10 -36.23 19.46 -8.74
CA VAL A 10 -36.51 19.08 -10.13
C VAL A 10 -38.01 19.02 -10.29
N LEU A 11 -38.55 20.17 -10.68
CA LEU A 11 -39.87 20.33 -11.27
C LEU A 11 -39.95 19.36 -12.47
N PHE A 12 -41.00 18.52 -12.52
CA PHE A 12 -41.32 17.68 -13.68
C PHE A 12 -41.41 18.56 -14.93
N GLY A 13 -40.35 18.58 -15.73
CA GLY A 13 -40.28 19.27 -17.00
C GLY A 13 -40.60 18.31 -18.13
N PHE A 14 -41.87 18.16 -18.49
CA PHE A 14 -42.24 17.57 -19.77
C PHE A 14 -41.87 18.57 -20.88
N ILE A 15 -40.73 18.38 -21.54
CA ILE A 15 -40.38 19.17 -22.72
C ILE A 15 -41.09 18.56 -23.93
N PHE A 16 -42.21 19.18 -24.31
CA PHE A 16 -42.87 18.93 -25.57
C PHE A 16 -42.05 19.56 -26.71
N ALA A 17 -41.40 18.75 -27.54
CA ALA A 17 -40.92 19.18 -28.85
C ALA A 17 -42.03 19.04 -29.89
N GLY A 18 -43.11 19.82 -29.73
CA GLY A 18 -44.18 19.95 -30.72
C GLY A 18 -44.14 21.37 -31.29
N PHE A 19 -43.77 21.50 -32.57
CA PHE A 19 -43.90 22.77 -33.30
C PHE A 19 -45.37 23.21 -33.30
N PHE A 20 -45.70 24.30 -32.61
CA PHE A 20 -47.03 24.91 -32.64
C PHE A 20 -47.32 25.50 -34.03
N GLY A 21 -47.94 24.70 -34.88
CA GLY A 21 -48.76 25.19 -35.99
C GLY A 21 -50.15 25.54 -35.47
N ASN A 22 -50.53 26.81 -35.60
CA ASN A 22 -51.87 27.31 -35.26
C ASN A 22 -52.92 26.64 -36.16
N ASP A 23 -53.73 25.73 -35.60
CA ASP A 23 -55.12 25.49 -36.04
C ASP A 23 -55.87 24.67 -34.98
N LEU A 24 -56.46 25.37 -34.02
CA LEU A 24 -57.42 24.80 -33.07
C LEU A 24 -58.78 24.69 -33.73
N SER A 25 -58.99 23.59 -34.47
CA SER A 25 -60.34 23.11 -34.80
C SER A 25 -60.74 22.03 -33.78
N PHE A 26 -61.74 22.32 -32.97
CA PHE A 26 -62.43 21.32 -32.13
C PHE A 26 -63.28 20.43 -33.04
N ALA A 27 -62.64 19.47 -33.71
CA ALA A 27 -63.32 18.35 -34.32
C ALA A 27 -63.65 17.30 -33.25
N GLN A 28 -64.85 16.76 -33.33
CA GLN A 28 -65.36 15.71 -32.45
C GLN A 28 -64.64 14.38 -32.80
N PHE A 29 -63.49 14.12 -32.16
CA PHE A 29 -62.66 12.93 -32.38
C PHE A 29 -63.29 11.66 -31.78
N SER A 30 -64.25 11.05 -32.47
CA SER A 30 -64.84 9.77 -32.04
C SER A 30 -64.08 8.53 -32.53
N ASN A 31 -63.04 8.68 -33.35
CA ASN A 31 -62.27 7.57 -33.95
C ASN A 31 -60.74 7.82 -33.94
N GLN A 32 -60.22 8.55 -32.96
CA GLN A 32 -58.77 8.78 -32.89
C GLN A 32 -58.13 7.68 -32.04
N ASN A 33 -57.08 7.05 -32.58
CA ASN A 33 -56.26 6.11 -31.82
C ASN A 33 -55.68 6.81 -30.59
N THR A 34 -55.63 6.14 -29.44
CA THR A 34 -55.05 6.70 -28.22
C THR A 34 -53.95 5.81 -27.68
N ILE A 35 -53.01 6.42 -26.97
CA ILE A 35 -52.08 5.69 -26.10
C ILE A 35 -52.48 5.94 -24.65
N LYS A 36 -52.68 4.86 -23.92
CA LYS A 36 -52.88 4.86 -22.46
C LYS A 36 -51.58 4.44 -21.82
N VAL A 37 -51.06 5.28 -20.92
CA VAL A 37 -49.85 4.99 -20.15
C VAL A 37 -50.25 4.88 -18.69
N SER A 38 -49.86 3.78 -18.06
CA SER A 38 -50.09 3.53 -16.64
C SER A 38 -48.85 2.90 -16.00
N PHE A 39 -48.85 2.83 -14.68
CA PHE A 39 -47.75 2.28 -13.90
C PHE A 39 -48.29 1.21 -12.97
N GLU A 40 -47.62 0.05 -12.93
CA GLU A 40 -47.98 -1.02 -12.01
C GLU A 40 -47.97 -0.50 -10.57
N ASN A 41 -48.91 -0.96 -9.75
CA ASN A 41 -49.10 -0.51 -8.36
C ASN A 41 -49.32 1.00 -8.18
N ASN A 42 -49.65 1.73 -9.26
CA ASN A 42 -49.87 3.18 -9.25
C ASN A 42 -48.67 3.98 -8.69
N VAL A 43 -47.44 3.53 -8.98
CA VAL A 43 -46.20 4.23 -8.56
C VAL A 43 -46.00 5.60 -9.24
N ALA A 44 -46.81 5.90 -10.27
CA ALA A 44 -46.93 7.21 -10.90
C ALA A 44 -48.34 7.39 -11.51
N SER A 45 -48.71 8.64 -11.79
CA SER A 45 -50.01 8.98 -12.39
C SER A 45 -50.15 8.45 -13.82
N SER A 46 -51.27 7.79 -14.11
CA SER A 46 -51.63 7.38 -15.48
C SER A 46 -52.10 8.57 -16.32
N TYR A 47 -51.91 8.48 -17.63
CA TYR A 47 -52.42 9.47 -18.59
C TYR A 47 -52.81 8.82 -19.92
N GLU A 48 -53.60 9.55 -20.71
CA GLU A 48 -54.04 9.13 -22.04
C GLU A 48 -53.82 10.27 -23.02
N MET A 49 -53.38 9.95 -24.24
CA MET A 49 -53.07 10.92 -25.28
C MET A 49 -53.58 10.44 -26.63
N PRO A 50 -54.11 11.35 -27.47
CA PRO A 50 -54.43 11.03 -28.85
C PRO A 50 -53.18 10.82 -29.69
N LEU A 51 -53.19 9.80 -30.55
CA LEU A 51 -52.16 9.55 -31.56
C LEU A 51 -52.54 10.22 -32.88
N ILE A 52 -51.55 10.84 -33.53
CA ILE A 52 -51.70 11.44 -34.86
C ILE A 52 -51.29 10.40 -35.90
N ALA A 53 -52.23 9.99 -36.75
CA ALA A 53 -52.00 8.95 -37.74
C ALA A 53 -50.90 9.35 -38.74
N GLY A 54 -49.95 8.45 -38.98
CA GLY A 54 -48.88 8.64 -39.97
C GLY A 54 -47.63 9.35 -39.45
N GLU A 55 -47.63 9.82 -38.20
CA GLU A 55 -46.43 10.33 -37.52
C GLU A 55 -45.94 9.29 -36.49
N PRO A 56 -44.63 9.07 -36.35
CA PRO A 56 -44.11 8.22 -35.28
C PRO A 56 -44.31 8.92 -33.92
N PHE A 57 -44.82 8.19 -32.93
CA PHE A 57 -44.92 8.68 -31.56
C PHE A 57 -43.78 8.10 -30.72
N THR A 58 -43.02 8.95 -30.03
CA THR A 58 -41.97 8.51 -29.10
C THR A 58 -42.43 8.80 -27.67
N LEU A 59 -42.71 7.73 -26.94
CA LEU A 59 -42.95 7.77 -25.51
C LEU A 59 -41.62 7.92 -24.77
N ILE A 60 -41.57 8.84 -23.80
CA ILE A 60 -40.38 9.14 -23.00
C ILE A 60 -40.73 8.90 -21.53
N GLN A 61 -39.88 8.15 -20.83
CA GLN A 61 -40.02 7.85 -19.41
C GLN A 61 -38.64 7.86 -18.75
N SER A 62 -38.47 8.61 -17.67
CA SER A 62 -37.20 8.61 -16.94
C SER A 62 -36.89 7.22 -16.36
N TYR A 63 -35.62 6.81 -16.43
CA TYR A 63 -35.18 5.51 -15.90
C TYR A 63 -35.36 5.39 -14.38
N SER A 64 -35.29 6.51 -13.66
CA SER A 64 -35.54 6.57 -12.22
C SER A 64 -36.22 7.88 -11.86
N TRP A 65 -37.05 7.88 -10.83
CA TRP A 65 -37.72 9.09 -10.31
C TRP A 65 -37.88 9.04 -8.80
N VAL A 66 -37.84 10.21 -8.17
CA VAL A 66 -37.89 10.37 -6.71
C VAL A 66 -39.25 9.88 -6.19
N HIS A 67 -39.22 9.07 -5.12
CA HIS A 67 -40.41 8.70 -4.35
C HIS A 67 -40.52 9.56 -3.09
N ASP A 68 -39.41 9.67 -2.34
CA ASP A 68 -39.27 10.54 -1.17
C ASP A 68 -37.81 11.03 -1.02
N GLU A 69 -37.46 11.62 0.14
CA GLU A 69 -36.13 12.17 0.41
C GLU A 69 -35.00 11.12 0.40
N THR A 70 -35.33 9.84 0.58
CA THR A 70 -34.41 8.73 0.80
C THR A 70 -34.59 7.56 -0.19
N SER A 71 -35.65 7.59 -0.99
CA SER A 71 -36.01 6.49 -1.88
C SER A 71 -36.41 6.98 -3.29
N ARG A 72 -36.27 6.09 -4.26
CA ARG A 72 -36.65 6.35 -5.66
C ARG A 72 -37.26 5.12 -6.29
N TYR A 73 -38.06 5.31 -7.33
CA TYR A 73 -38.41 4.22 -8.23
C TYR A 73 -37.40 4.11 -9.36
N SER A 74 -37.17 2.89 -9.82
CA SER A 74 -36.35 2.59 -10.99
C SER A 74 -37.12 1.70 -11.94
N LEU A 75 -37.17 2.11 -13.20
CA LEU A 75 -37.86 1.45 -14.30
C LEU A 75 -37.22 0.11 -14.61
N VAL A 76 -38.00 -0.98 -14.65
CA VAL A 76 -37.47 -2.34 -14.88
C VAL A 76 -38.01 -3.01 -16.13
N SER A 77 -39.24 -2.71 -16.51
CA SER A 77 -39.88 -3.26 -17.71
C SER A 77 -41.08 -2.42 -18.12
N TYR A 78 -41.59 -2.70 -19.31
CA TYR A 78 -42.91 -2.25 -19.74
C TYR A 78 -43.69 -3.41 -20.33
N THR A 79 -45.01 -3.32 -20.27
CA THR A 79 -45.93 -4.19 -21.00
C THR A 79 -46.57 -3.37 -22.11
N LEU A 80 -46.46 -3.85 -23.35
CA LEU A 80 -47.14 -3.30 -24.53
C LEU A 80 -48.05 -4.39 -25.08
N ASP A 81 -49.36 -4.13 -25.08
CA ASP A 81 -50.38 -5.08 -25.56
C ASP A 81 -50.17 -6.52 -25.04
N ASP A 82 -50.00 -6.64 -23.73
CA ASP A 82 -49.76 -7.89 -22.97
C ASP A 82 -48.39 -8.55 -23.15
N GLU A 83 -47.50 -8.02 -24.00
CA GLU A 83 -46.11 -8.46 -24.08
C GLU A 83 -45.21 -7.66 -23.12
N THR A 84 -44.53 -8.36 -22.21
CA THR A 84 -43.61 -7.73 -21.24
C THR A 84 -42.17 -7.74 -21.75
N VAL A 85 -41.57 -6.55 -21.82
CA VAL A 85 -40.20 -6.34 -22.28
C VAL A 85 -39.37 -5.76 -21.13
N LYS A 86 -38.26 -6.44 -20.81
CA LYS A 86 -37.30 -5.97 -19.80
C LYS A 86 -36.47 -4.81 -20.34
N ILE A 87 -36.21 -3.83 -19.47
CA ILE A 87 -35.41 -2.65 -19.77
C ILE A 87 -34.03 -2.82 -19.12
N SER A 88 -32.96 -2.45 -19.85
CA SER A 88 -31.65 -2.25 -19.24
C SER A 88 -31.68 -1.00 -18.38
N ARG A 89 -31.37 -1.14 -17.10
CA ARG A 89 -31.59 -0.09 -16.11
C ARG A 89 -30.45 0.91 -16.12
N ASP A 90 -30.79 2.17 -15.86
CA ASP A 90 -29.84 3.26 -15.70
C ASP A 90 -30.24 4.12 -14.50
N SER A 91 -29.24 4.74 -13.88
CA SER A 91 -29.40 5.75 -12.83
C SER A 91 -30.07 7.03 -13.32
N ARG A 92 -29.86 7.39 -14.59
CA ARG A 92 -30.19 8.72 -15.13
C ARG A 92 -30.67 8.63 -16.58
N GLY A 93 -31.27 9.73 -17.03
CA GLY A 93 -31.76 9.89 -18.40
C GLY A 93 -33.12 9.26 -18.60
N ASP A 94 -33.51 9.20 -19.87
CA ASP A 94 -34.83 8.76 -20.28
C ASP A 94 -34.78 7.51 -21.15
N PHE A 95 -35.63 6.56 -20.81
CA PHE A 95 -36.03 5.47 -21.67
C PHE A 95 -36.99 6.02 -22.74
N THR A 96 -36.75 5.62 -23.99
CA THR A 96 -37.60 6.00 -25.14
C THR A 96 -38.20 4.76 -25.78
N LEU A 97 -39.51 4.79 -26.03
CA LEU A 97 -40.25 3.73 -26.71
C LEU A 97 -40.99 4.31 -27.91
N ASN A 98 -40.69 3.79 -29.11
CA ASN A 98 -41.42 4.17 -30.32
C ASN A 98 -42.71 3.37 -30.41
N ILE A 99 -43.83 4.09 -30.52
CA ILE A 99 -45.17 3.55 -30.61
C ILE A 99 -45.71 3.82 -32.02
N PRO A 100 -46.14 2.78 -32.76
CA PRO A 100 -46.85 2.96 -34.01
C PRO A 100 -48.16 3.75 -33.81
N THR A 101 -48.63 4.47 -34.82
CA THR A 101 -49.87 5.28 -34.74
C THR A 101 -51.05 4.65 -35.48
N ASP A 102 -50.95 3.36 -35.80
CA ASP A 102 -51.91 2.57 -36.55
C ASP A 102 -53.09 2.04 -35.70
N SER A 103 -52.89 1.86 -34.40
CA SER A 103 -53.92 1.41 -33.46
C SER A 103 -53.83 2.12 -32.11
N SER A 104 -54.74 1.79 -31.19
CA SER A 104 -54.67 2.26 -29.81
C SER A 104 -53.86 1.29 -28.96
N TYR A 105 -52.98 1.82 -28.12
CA TYR A 105 -52.02 1.03 -27.37
C TYR A 105 -52.19 1.23 -25.86
N ASN A 106 -51.98 0.17 -25.09
CA ASN A 106 -51.86 0.25 -23.64
C ASN A 106 -50.43 -0.07 -23.22
N VAL A 107 -49.76 0.91 -22.61
CA VAL A 107 -48.41 0.76 -22.06
C VAL A 107 -48.52 0.77 -20.54
N VAL A 108 -48.05 -0.30 -19.91
CA VAL A 108 -47.92 -0.39 -18.45
C VAL A 108 -46.44 -0.44 -18.09
N PHE A 109 -45.93 0.60 -17.44
CA PHE A 109 -44.57 0.59 -16.91
C PHE A 109 -44.51 -0.11 -15.56
N VAL A 110 -43.47 -0.90 -15.36
CA VAL A 110 -43.15 -1.55 -14.09
C VAL A 110 -41.89 -0.92 -13.53
N ALA A 111 -41.94 -0.57 -12.26
CA ALA A 111 -40.80 -0.01 -11.54
C ALA A 111 -40.68 -0.62 -10.15
N VAL A 112 -39.45 -0.64 -9.65
CA VAL A 112 -39.10 -1.17 -8.34
C VAL A 112 -38.61 -0.03 -7.46
N LEU A 113 -39.04 -0.03 -6.19
CA LEU A 113 -38.56 0.91 -5.19
C LEU A 113 -37.09 0.62 -4.88
N GLN A 114 -36.27 1.64 -4.74
CA GLN A 114 -34.85 1.54 -4.43
C GLN A 114 -34.46 2.46 -3.28
N TYR A 115 -33.43 2.03 -2.56
CA TYR A 115 -32.78 2.79 -1.50
C TYR A 115 -31.29 2.91 -1.76
N ALA A 116 -30.69 4.01 -1.32
CA ALA A 116 -29.25 4.22 -1.43
C ALA A 116 -28.50 3.55 -0.28
N LEU A 117 -27.33 2.99 -0.60
CA LEU A 117 -26.36 2.50 0.38
C LEU A 117 -25.08 3.34 0.27
N SER A 118 -24.79 4.11 1.30
CA SER A 118 -23.57 4.92 1.39
C SER A 118 -22.46 4.16 2.09
N VAL A 119 -21.22 4.34 1.64
CA VAL A 119 -20.03 3.77 2.28
C VAL A 119 -19.06 4.91 2.57
N ASP A 120 -18.60 4.99 3.81
CA ASP A 120 -17.63 5.96 4.30
C ASP A 120 -16.43 5.25 4.94
N GLY A 121 -15.32 5.98 5.10
CA GLY A 121 -14.10 5.48 5.74
C GLY A 121 -13.14 4.71 4.84
N THR A 122 -13.61 4.22 3.69
CA THR A 122 -12.77 3.67 2.60
C THR A 122 -13.32 4.04 1.23
N THR A 123 -12.45 4.12 0.24
CA THR A 123 -12.80 4.31 -1.18
C THR A 123 -12.58 3.05 -2.01
N ASP A 124 -11.95 2.02 -1.44
CA ASP A 124 -11.66 0.74 -2.10
C ASP A 124 -12.65 -0.31 -1.60
N PHE A 125 -13.81 -0.35 -2.24
CA PHE A 125 -14.89 -1.27 -1.90
C PHE A 125 -15.69 -1.68 -3.13
N SER A 126 -16.44 -2.79 -2.98
CA SER A 126 -17.41 -3.25 -3.97
C SER A 126 -18.65 -3.81 -3.29
N PHE A 127 -19.78 -3.73 -3.98
CA PHE A 127 -21.04 -4.28 -3.50
C PHE A 127 -21.31 -5.67 -4.08
N LEU A 128 -21.86 -6.54 -3.23
CA LEU A 128 -22.29 -7.89 -3.56
C LEU A 128 -23.78 -8.07 -3.21
N PRO A 129 -24.70 -8.11 -4.21
CA PRO A 129 -24.47 -7.88 -5.63
C PRO A 129 -24.16 -6.40 -5.94
N SER A 130 -23.68 -6.13 -7.15
CA SER A 130 -23.52 -4.75 -7.64
C SER A 130 -24.88 -4.06 -7.82
N SER A 131 -24.89 -2.72 -7.74
CA SER A 131 -26.10 -1.93 -7.96
C SER A 131 -26.65 -2.17 -9.37
N PRO A 132 -27.97 -2.45 -9.53
CA PRO A 132 -28.59 -2.66 -10.85
C PRO A 132 -28.57 -1.40 -11.73
N THR A 133 -28.32 -0.23 -11.14
CA THR A 133 -28.29 1.09 -11.80
C THR A 133 -26.89 1.73 -11.77
N GLN A 134 -25.88 1.01 -11.28
CA GLN A 134 -24.47 1.43 -11.24
C GLN A 134 -24.20 2.72 -10.44
N ASP A 135 -25.06 3.05 -9.47
CA ASP A 135 -24.99 4.31 -8.71
C ASP A 135 -25.29 4.13 -7.22
N ASN A 136 -25.03 2.93 -6.68
CA ASN A 136 -25.18 2.56 -5.27
C ASN A 136 -26.63 2.60 -4.74
N TRP A 137 -27.61 2.60 -5.64
CA TRP A 137 -29.01 2.35 -5.32
C TRP A 137 -29.36 0.89 -5.55
N PHE A 138 -30.13 0.32 -4.66
CA PHE A 138 -30.47 -1.09 -4.64
C PHE A 138 -31.96 -1.29 -4.48
N ASP A 139 -32.49 -2.33 -5.11
CA ASP A 139 -33.90 -2.65 -5.04
C ASP A 139 -34.31 -3.01 -3.62
N ALA A 140 -35.52 -2.61 -3.25
CA ALA A 140 -36.11 -2.91 -1.95
C ALA A 140 -36.00 -4.41 -1.63
N GLU A 141 -35.73 -4.73 -0.36
CA GLU A 141 -35.56 -6.10 0.16
C GLU A 141 -34.29 -6.84 -0.32
N THR A 142 -33.48 -6.23 -1.18
CA THR A 142 -32.20 -6.81 -1.61
C THR A 142 -31.25 -6.92 -0.42
N LYS A 143 -30.54 -8.04 -0.33
CA LYS A 143 -29.46 -8.25 0.64
C LYS A 143 -28.13 -7.88 -0.01
N VAL A 144 -27.50 -6.80 0.45
CA VAL A 144 -26.25 -6.26 -0.10
C VAL A 144 -25.15 -6.40 0.94
N SER A 145 -24.04 -7.01 0.55
CA SER A 145 -22.81 -7.03 1.36
C SER A 145 -21.77 -6.11 0.74
N ILE A 146 -20.91 -5.52 1.56
CA ILE A 146 -19.81 -4.68 1.12
C ILE A 146 -18.52 -5.47 1.28
N ASN A 147 -17.77 -5.63 0.20
CA ASN A 147 -16.42 -6.20 0.22
C ASN A 147 -15.40 -5.06 0.19
N VAL A 148 -14.44 -5.12 1.11
CA VAL A 148 -13.35 -4.15 1.25
C VAL A 148 -12.01 -4.86 1.34
N GLN A 149 -10.94 -4.24 0.84
CA GLN A 149 -9.58 -4.66 1.20
C GLN A 149 -9.28 -4.19 2.63
N LYS A 150 -8.73 -5.08 3.46
CA LYS A 150 -8.38 -4.72 4.85
C LYS A 150 -7.24 -3.71 4.90
N THR A 151 -6.33 -3.76 3.93
CA THR A 151 -5.20 -2.84 3.85
C THR A 151 -5.12 -2.15 2.50
N THR A 152 -4.90 -0.84 2.51
CA THR A 152 -4.68 -0.04 1.31
C THR A 152 -3.38 0.75 1.46
N GLU A 153 -2.42 0.57 0.56
CA GLU A 153 -1.22 1.40 0.53
C GLU A 153 -1.53 2.80 0.00
N ILE A 154 -1.23 3.82 0.81
CA ILE A 154 -1.41 5.23 0.47
C ILE A 154 -0.13 5.77 -0.18
N GLU A 155 1.01 5.45 0.44
CA GLU A 155 2.33 5.71 -0.11
C GLU A 155 3.11 4.42 -0.11
N ASN A 156 3.52 3.99 -1.30
CA ASN A 156 4.12 2.69 -1.53
C ASN A 156 5.30 2.42 -0.58
N ASP A 157 5.20 1.32 0.17
CA ASP A 157 6.18 0.88 1.18
C ASP A 157 6.52 1.92 2.27
N LYS A 158 5.60 2.85 2.56
CA LYS A 158 5.77 3.87 3.61
C LYS A 158 4.57 4.06 4.50
N VAL A 159 3.39 4.22 3.88
CA VAL A 159 2.14 4.50 4.58
C VAL A 159 1.06 3.59 4.03
N ARG A 160 0.39 2.85 4.90
CA ARG A 160 -0.82 2.12 4.57
C ARG A 160 -1.91 2.43 5.59
N GLN A 161 -3.14 2.25 5.15
CA GLN A 161 -4.31 2.32 6.00
C GLN A 161 -4.84 0.91 6.21
N GLU A 162 -5.23 0.60 7.43
CA GLU A 162 -5.85 -0.67 7.78
C GLU A 162 -7.28 -0.44 8.29
N ILE A 163 -8.22 -1.25 7.83
CA ILE A 163 -9.59 -1.26 8.32
C ILE A 163 -9.67 -2.14 9.57
N THR A 164 -10.04 -1.54 10.70
CA THR A 164 -10.07 -2.20 12.01
C THR A 164 -11.48 -2.52 12.48
N GLY A 165 -12.50 -1.92 11.86
CA GLY A 165 -13.89 -2.13 12.23
C GLY A 165 -14.86 -1.51 11.25
N TRP A 166 -16.15 -1.68 11.51
CA TRP A 166 -17.22 -1.06 10.75
C TRP A 166 -18.46 -0.81 11.63
N SER A 167 -19.37 0.03 11.15
CA SER A 167 -20.69 0.26 11.74
C SER A 167 -21.76 0.40 10.66
N LEU A 168 -23.00 0.12 11.04
CA LEU A 168 -24.20 0.32 10.23
C LEU A 168 -25.03 1.41 10.89
N ASP A 169 -25.33 2.46 10.13
CA ASP A 169 -26.16 3.60 10.54
C ASP A 169 -25.68 4.25 11.85
N LYS A 170 -24.36 4.21 12.10
CA LYS A 170 -23.70 4.74 13.31
C LYS A 170 -24.26 4.18 14.63
N SER A 171 -24.90 3.01 14.58
CA SER A 171 -25.58 2.42 15.73
C SER A 171 -24.62 1.63 16.63
N GLU A 172 -23.98 0.61 16.06
CA GLU A 172 -23.05 -0.29 16.74
C GLU A 172 -21.71 -0.37 15.99
N PHE A 173 -20.63 -0.58 16.76
CA PHE A 173 -19.27 -0.71 16.25
C PHE A 173 -18.86 -2.18 16.36
N TRP A 174 -18.48 -2.78 15.23
CA TRP A 174 -17.97 -4.14 15.18
C TRP A 174 -16.50 -4.11 14.75
N ASN A 175 -15.64 -4.75 15.54
CA ASN A 175 -14.25 -4.95 15.16
C ASN A 175 -14.16 -5.98 14.03
N ILE A 176 -13.19 -5.78 13.14
CA ILE A 176 -12.80 -6.77 12.15
C ILE A 176 -11.62 -7.53 12.73
N ASP A 177 -11.70 -8.85 12.75
CA ASP A 177 -10.63 -9.69 13.26
C ASP A 177 -9.37 -9.54 12.40
N ASP A 178 -8.23 -9.50 13.09
CA ASP A 178 -6.91 -9.66 12.47
C ASP A 178 -6.72 -11.15 12.15
N ASP A 179 -7.03 -11.49 10.90
CA ASP A 179 -6.92 -12.83 10.34
C ASP A 179 -6.00 -12.78 9.11
N ASP A 180 -5.58 -13.93 8.59
CA ASP A 180 -4.67 -14.00 7.44
C ASP A 180 -5.33 -13.57 6.10
N TYR A 181 -6.60 -13.13 6.10
CA TYR A 181 -7.29 -12.69 4.89
C TYR A 181 -7.04 -11.21 4.60
N THR A 182 -6.81 -10.89 3.33
CA THR A 182 -6.55 -9.51 2.88
C THR A 182 -7.82 -8.68 2.68
N SER A 183 -9.00 -9.27 2.82
CA SER A 183 -10.28 -8.61 2.56
C SER A 183 -11.32 -8.99 3.60
N PHE A 184 -12.30 -8.13 3.77
CA PHE A 184 -13.44 -8.33 4.66
C PHE A 184 -14.73 -8.15 3.87
N THR A 185 -15.74 -8.96 4.18
CA THR A 185 -17.10 -8.82 3.64
C THR A 185 -18.08 -8.64 4.79
N THR A 186 -18.87 -7.57 4.77
CA THR A 186 -19.86 -7.32 5.81
C THR A 186 -20.94 -8.41 5.81
N PRO A 187 -21.63 -8.62 6.96
CA PRO A 187 -22.94 -9.24 6.94
C PRO A 187 -23.88 -8.53 5.94
N PRO A 188 -24.85 -9.24 5.35
CA PRO A 188 -25.75 -8.62 4.38
C PRO A 188 -26.66 -7.57 5.03
N VAL A 189 -26.68 -6.38 4.45
CA VAL A 189 -27.60 -5.28 4.76
C VAL A 189 -28.86 -5.46 3.92
N ILE A 190 -30.03 -5.42 4.55
CA ILE A 190 -31.32 -5.51 3.85
C ILE A 190 -31.71 -4.10 3.43
N MET A 191 -31.92 -3.87 2.13
CA MET A 191 -32.25 -2.54 1.60
C MET A 191 -33.75 -2.25 1.75
N ASN A 192 -34.18 -1.83 2.93
CA ASN A 192 -35.55 -1.39 3.21
C ASN A 192 -35.66 0.11 3.51
N GLU A 193 -34.52 0.78 3.69
CA GLU A 193 -34.38 2.22 3.85
C GLU A 193 -32.99 2.66 3.41
N TYR A 194 -32.71 3.95 3.51
CA TYR A 194 -31.35 4.45 3.35
C TYR A 194 -30.45 3.89 4.45
N HIS A 195 -29.27 3.39 4.05
CA HIS A 195 -28.26 2.92 4.99
C HIS A 195 -26.90 3.58 4.74
N GLN A 196 -26.15 3.79 5.81
CA GLN A 196 -24.76 4.22 5.80
C GLN A 196 -23.89 3.17 6.49
N VAL A 197 -22.86 2.68 5.79
CA VAL A 197 -21.82 1.82 6.36
C VAL A 197 -20.54 2.63 6.52
N ASP A 198 -20.11 2.81 7.76
CA ASP A 198 -18.86 3.53 8.08
C ASP A 198 -17.77 2.51 8.44
N PHE A 199 -16.66 2.50 7.72
CA PHE A 199 -15.47 1.71 8.05
C PHE A 199 -14.50 2.51 8.91
N PHE A 200 -14.03 1.91 10.01
CA PHE A 200 -13.02 2.50 10.88
C PHE A 200 -11.64 2.08 10.43
N THR A 201 -10.73 3.04 10.42
CA THR A 201 -9.38 2.85 9.89
C THR A 201 -8.31 3.39 10.82
N THR A 202 -7.14 2.77 10.76
CA THR A 202 -5.91 3.22 11.43
C THR A 202 -4.80 3.41 10.41
N TYR A 203 -3.91 4.35 10.67
CA TYR A 203 -2.70 4.50 9.88
C TYR A 203 -1.61 3.57 10.39
N GLN A 204 -0.92 2.93 9.46
CA GLN A 204 0.28 2.17 9.72
C GLN A 204 1.44 2.72 8.90
N TYR A 205 2.61 2.77 9.55
CA TYR A 205 3.83 3.27 8.97
C TYR A 205 4.87 2.16 8.86
N LYS A 206 5.65 2.23 7.79
CA LYS A 206 6.76 1.30 7.57
C LYS A 206 7.95 1.70 8.45
N LEU A 207 8.43 0.75 9.24
CA LEU A 207 9.72 0.79 9.91
C LEU A 207 10.70 -0.10 9.14
N ASN A 208 11.79 0.49 8.69
CA ASN A 208 12.90 -0.21 8.04
C ASN A 208 14.14 -0.17 8.95
N VAL A 209 14.54 -1.32 9.46
CA VAL A 209 15.77 -1.50 10.26
C VAL A 209 16.86 -2.08 9.37
N LEU A 210 17.90 -1.29 9.13
CA LEU A 210 19.02 -1.60 8.25
C LEU A 210 20.30 -1.84 9.05
N SER A 211 21.20 -2.66 8.52
CA SER A 211 22.57 -2.77 9.02
C SER A 211 23.50 -3.27 7.94
N ASP A 212 24.73 -2.77 7.92
CA ASP A 212 25.77 -3.23 6.99
C ASP A 212 26.32 -4.62 7.37
N PHE A 213 26.13 -5.05 8.62
CA PHE A 213 26.57 -6.34 9.15
C PHE A 213 25.55 -6.92 10.15
N GLY A 214 25.42 -8.23 10.23
CA GLY A 214 24.48 -8.88 11.16
C GLY A 214 23.04 -8.93 10.65
N LEU A 215 22.15 -9.51 11.45
CA LEU A 215 20.71 -9.62 11.16
C LEU A 215 19.93 -8.57 11.95
N THR A 216 19.08 -7.81 11.26
CA THR A 216 18.20 -6.82 11.91
C THR A 216 16.86 -7.43 12.31
N ILE A 217 16.29 -6.91 13.39
CA ILE A 217 15.00 -7.32 13.95
C ILE A 217 14.15 -6.06 14.12
N GLY A 218 12.85 -6.17 13.83
CA GLY A 218 11.87 -5.10 14.05
C GLY A 218 11.46 -4.31 12.81
N SER A 219 11.92 -4.70 11.61
CA SER A 219 11.36 -4.14 10.36
C SER A 219 9.93 -4.64 10.14
N GLY A 220 9.02 -3.76 9.71
CA GLY A 220 7.62 -4.13 9.53
C GLY A 220 6.69 -2.94 9.37
N TRP A 221 5.40 -3.24 9.32
CA TRP A 221 4.33 -2.25 9.39
C TRP A 221 3.81 -2.17 10.82
N TYR A 222 3.66 -0.95 11.32
CA TYR A 222 3.26 -0.71 12.70
C TYR A 222 2.23 0.41 12.76
N GLU A 223 1.26 0.28 13.67
CA GLU A 223 0.26 1.32 13.93
C GLU A 223 0.91 2.62 14.41
N GLN A 224 0.30 3.75 14.06
CA GLN A 224 0.69 5.04 14.60
C GLN A 224 0.59 5.08 16.13
N GLY A 225 1.63 5.59 16.78
CA GLY A 225 1.69 5.80 18.23
C GLY A 225 2.25 4.62 19.02
N VAL A 226 2.67 3.53 18.36
CA VAL A 226 3.31 2.39 19.05
C VAL A 226 4.81 2.58 19.19
N THR A 227 5.39 2.00 20.23
CA THR A 227 6.85 1.91 20.41
C THR A 227 7.32 0.50 20.08
N VAL A 228 8.21 0.38 19.09
CA VAL A 228 8.70 -0.91 18.58
C VAL A 228 10.12 -1.17 19.10
N PRO A 229 10.39 -2.34 19.71
CA PRO A 229 11.75 -2.75 20.01
C PRO A 229 12.45 -3.23 18.72
N ILE A 230 13.59 -2.63 18.43
CA ILE A 230 14.46 -3.01 17.31
C ILE A 230 15.78 -3.57 17.85
N GLY A 231 16.46 -4.36 17.01
CA GLY A 231 17.74 -4.94 17.40
C GLY A 231 18.60 -5.35 16.22
N VAL A 232 19.88 -5.56 16.52
CA VAL A 232 20.85 -6.12 15.58
C VAL A 232 21.64 -7.25 16.24
N ASP A 233 21.65 -8.41 15.58
CA ASP A 233 22.49 -9.54 15.98
C ASP A 233 23.83 -9.47 15.24
N VAL A 234 24.82 -8.90 15.92
CA VAL A 234 26.21 -8.80 15.46
C VAL A 234 26.96 -10.08 15.86
N GLY A 235 26.78 -11.14 15.10
CA GLY A 235 27.59 -12.36 15.28
C GLY A 235 29.10 -12.05 15.29
N GLY A 236 29.90 -12.91 15.94
CA GLY A 236 31.35 -12.80 15.94
C GLY A 236 31.98 -13.44 14.70
N ASP A 237 32.77 -12.69 13.94
CA ASP A 237 33.55 -13.22 12.82
C ASP A 237 34.93 -13.71 13.30
N GLY A 238 34.92 -14.83 14.04
CA GLY A 238 36.13 -15.47 14.55
C GLY A 238 36.97 -14.58 15.48
N LEU A 239 38.04 -13.98 14.95
CA LEU A 239 39.01 -13.16 15.70
C LEU A 239 38.69 -11.65 15.66
N ILE A 240 37.69 -11.23 14.88
CA ILE A 240 37.23 -9.85 14.81
C ILE A 240 35.95 -9.73 15.64
N LEU A 241 35.98 -8.84 16.64
CA LEU A 241 34.79 -8.55 17.45
C LEU A 241 34.00 -7.43 16.77
N ASN A 242 32.78 -7.73 16.36
CA ASN A 242 31.85 -6.72 15.85
C ASN A 242 31.12 -6.12 17.05
N THR A 243 31.18 -4.79 17.21
CA THR A 243 30.47 -4.08 18.27
C THR A 243 29.58 -3.04 17.63
N LEU A 244 28.31 -2.95 18.06
CA LEU A 244 27.45 -1.85 17.66
C LEU A 244 28.04 -0.54 18.19
N SER A 245 28.28 0.41 17.30
CA SER A 245 28.79 1.73 17.63
C SER A 245 27.65 2.69 17.92
N GLU A 246 26.67 2.74 17.02
CA GLU A 246 25.57 3.72 17.10
C GLU A 246 24.35 3.25 16.29
N TRP A 247 23.17 3.70 16.69
CA TRP A 247 21.97 3.70 15.85
C TRP A 247 21.79 5.08 15.21
N GLU A 248 21.70 5.15 13.90
CA GLU A 248 21.39 6.37 13.16
C GLU A 248 19.94 6.34 12.67
N GLY A 249 19.21 7.44 12.86
CA GLY A 249 17.79 7.51 12.52
C GLY A 249 17.05 8.52 13.40
N ALA A 250 15.72 8.54 13.28
CA ALA A 250 14.88 9.42 14.10
C ALA A 250 14.81 8.95 15.56
N ASP A 251 15.02 9.88 16.50
CA ASP A 251 14.89 9.80 17.97
C ASP A 251 14.88 8.37 18.54
N VAL A 252 16.07 7.78 18.64
CA VAL A 252 16.27 6.39 19.07
C VAL A 252 16.86 6.36 20.47
N ASP A 253 16.10 5.86 21.45
CA ASP A 253 16.62 5.50 22.77
C ASP A 253 17.22 4.09 22.70
N TYR A 254 18.54 3.96 22.86
CA TYR A 254 19.25 2.68 22.73
C TYR A 254 20.01 2.24 23.98
N ASN A 255 20.12 0.92 24.14
CA ASN A 255 20.93 0.27 25.16
C ASN A 255 21.64 -0.94 24.55
N GLY A 256 22.90 -0.77 24.16
CA GLY A 256 23.66 -1.78 23.44
C GLY A 256 22.98 -2.15 22.12
N ASN A 257 22.89 -3.45 21.83
CA ASN A 257 22.40 -3.99 20.54
C ASN A 257 20.90 -3.82 20.28
N THR A 258 20.15 -3.20 21.19
CA THR A 258 18.71 -3.00 21.09
C THR A 258 18.35 -1.54 21.27
N ALA A 259 17.27 -1.12 20.61
CA ALA A 259 16.71 0.22 20.76
C ALA A 259 15.19 0.22 20.69
N GLN A 260 14.58 1.34 21.04
CA GLN A 260 13.14 1.57 20.92
C GLN A 260 12.87 2.71 19.95
N VAL A 261 11.87 2.54 19.09
CA VAL A 261 11.45 3.54 18.09
C VAL A 261 9.97 3.83 18.27
N PHE A 262 9.61 5.10 18.47
CA PHE A 262 8.23 5.54 18.46
C PHE A 262 7.76 5.80 17.02
N ILE A 263 6.60 5.25 16.66
CA ILE A 263 6.09 5.29 15.29
C ILE A 263 5.07 6.42 15.13
N ASP A 264 5.52 7.58 14.68
CA ASP A 264 4.65 8.72 14.31
C ASP A 264 4.61 9.02 12.80
N GLY A 265 5.46 8.33 12.03
CA GLY A 265 5.56 8.39 10.58
C GLY A 265 6.48 7.29 10.03
N PRO A 266 6.67 7.22 8.69
CA PRO A 266 7.60 6.27 8.07
C PRO A 266 9.02 6.54 8.54
N VAL A 267 9.72 5.51 9.02
CA VAL A 267 11.03 5.67 9.64
C VAL A 267 12.01 4.60 9.17
N THR A 268 13.24 5.04 8.94
CA THR A 268 14.37 4.15 8.64
C THR A 268 15.43 4.36 9.70
N VAL A 269 15.87 3.27 10.32
CA VAL A 269 16.91 3.25 11.35
C VAL A 269 18.02 2.32 10.90
N SER A 270 19.28 2.75 11.06
CA SER A 270 20.46 2.02 10.62
C SER A 270 21.41 1.73 11.79
N ALA A 271 21.78 0.47 11.99
CA ALA A 271 22.81 0.06 12.94
C ALA A 271 24.21 0.20 12.35
N LYS A 272 25.02 1.10 12.91
CA LYS A 272 26.45 1.27 12.57
C LYS A 272 27.31 0.36 13.41
N ILE A 273 28.04 -0.54 12.77
CA ILE A 273 28.86 -1.55 13.45
C ILE A 273 30.34 -1.24 13.24
N GLU A 274 31.10 -1.24 14.32
CA GLU A 274 32.55 -1.10 14.29
C GLU A 274 33.23 -2.45 14.48
N LYS A 275 34.29 -2.67 13.69
CA LYS A 275 35.14 -3.85 13.77
C LYS A 275 36.28 -3.61 14.75
N ASN A 276 36.35 -4.42 15.80
CA ASN A 276 37.41 -4.39 16.77
C ASN A 276 38.43 -5.51 16.49
N TYR A 277 39.62 -5.10 16.05
CA TYR A 277 40.73 -5.97 15.68
C TYR A 277 41.69 -6.29 16.84
N SER A 278 41.38 -5.87 18.07
CA SER A 278 42.31 -5.98 19.21
C SER A 278 42.80 -7.41 19.47
N LEU A 279 41.91 -8.41 19.32
CA LEU A 279 42.28 -9.84 19.46
C LEU A 279 43.20 -10.31 18.33
N LEU A 280 42.90 -9.93 17.09
CA LEU A 280 43.70 -10.26 15.92
C LEU A 280 45.11 -9.64 16.01
N ILE A 281 45.20 -8.37 16.43
CA ILE A 281 46.47 -7.69 16.71
C ILE A 281 47.24 -8.43 17.80
N GLY A 282 46.57 -8.83 18.89
CA GLY A 282 47.20 -9.62 19.96
C GLY A 282 47.80 -10.93 19.46
N ILE A 283 47.07 -11.68 18.61
CA ILE A 283 47.52 -12.98 18.09
C ILE A 283 48.66 -12.84 17.10
N ILE A 284 48.73 -11.77 16.30
CA ILE A 284 49.79 -11.59 15.29
C ILE A 284 51.02 -10.89 15.87
N VAL A 285 50.83 -9.79 16.60
CA VAL A 285 51.93 -8.92 17.05
C VAL A 285 52.68 -9.53 18.24
N ILE A 286 51.98 -10.20 19.17
CA ILE A 286 52.63 -10.77 20.36
C ILE A 286 53.64 -11.87 20.00
N PRO A 287 53.33 -12.85 19.12
CA PRO A 287 54.32 -13.85 18.69
C PRO A 287 55.50 -13.25 17.93
N ILE A 288 55.27 -12.24 17.07
CA ILE A 288 56.35 -11.55 16.34
C ILE A 288 57.30 -10.87 17.33
N LEU A 289 56.77 -10.17 18.35
CA LEU A 289 57.59 -9.55 19.39
C LEU A 289 58.37 -10.59 20.21
N ILE A 290 57.76 -11.73 20.56
CA ILE A 290 58.44 -12.82 21.27
C ILE A 290 59.58 -13.42 20.43
N ILE A 291 59.34 -13.70 19.14
CA ILE A 291 60.36 -14.21 18.22
C ILE A 291 61.49 -13.17 18.06
N GLY A 292 61.15 -11.90 17.89
CA GLY A 292 62.11 -10.79 17.80
C GLY A 292 63.00 -10.68 19.05
N VAL A 293 62.43 -10.83 20.25
CA VAL A 293 63.19 -10.83 21.51
C VAL A 293 64.09 -12.07 21.63
N ILE A 294 63.62 -13.26 21.22
CA ILE A 294 64.41 -14.49 21.24
C ILE A 294 65.59 -14.41 20.25
N VAL A 295 65.34 -13.95 19.03
CA VAL A 295 66.39 -13.74 17.99
C VAL A 295 67.36 -12.65 18.44
N GLY A 296 66.86 -11.53 18.96
CA GLY A 296 67.67 -10.43 19.49
C GLY A 296 68.56 -10.86 20.66
N LYS A 297 68.06 -11.68 21.59
CA LYS A 297 68.87 -12.30 22.65
C LYS A 297 69.94 -13.25 22.09
N LYS A 298 69.65 -13.96 20.98
CA LYS A 298 70.60 -14.87 20.33
C LYS A 298 71.73 -14.11 19.61
N PHE A 299 71.45 -12.93 19.07
CA PHE A 299 72.43 -12.07 18.38
C PHE A 299 73.25 -11.15 19.32
N LYS A 300 72.83 -10.94 20.58
CA LYS A 300 73.56 -10.11 21.56
C LYS A 300 74.82 -10.77 22.17
N ARG A 301 75.35 -11.84 21.55
CA ARG A 301 76.64 -12.48 21.94
C ARG A 301 77.79 -12.11 21.01
N ARG A 302 77.90 -10.83 20.60
CA ARG A 302 79.15 -10.25 20.08
C ARG A 302 79.29 -8.82 20.64
N PRO A 303 80.41 -8.46 21.28
CA PRO A 303 80.62 -7.09 21.72
C PRO A 303 81.04 -6.25 20.51
N THR A 304 80.34 -5.16 20.24
CA THR A 304 80.80 -4.12 19.33
C THR A 304 80.79 -2.79 20.07
N VAL A 305 81.92 -2.11 19.97
CA VAL A 305 82.29 -0.87 20.65
C VAL A 305 81.33 0.27 20.28
N VAL A 306 81.01 1.07 21.29
CA VAL A 306 80.15 2.26 21.25
C VAL A 306 80.89 3.42 20.58
N GLU A 307 80.26 4.04 19.59
CA GLU A 307 80.55 5.44 19.21
C GLU A 307 79.21 6.19 19.16
N GLU A 308 78.97 7.05 20.15
CA GLU A 308 77.76 7.85 20.28
C GLU A 308 77.78 9.02 19.28
N LYS A 309 76.72 9.14 18.47
CA LYS A 309 76.36 10.40 17.81
C LYS A 309 75.00 10.87 18.35
N PRO A 310 74.82 12.18 18.61
CA PRO A 310 73.76 12.67 19.49
C PRO A 310 72.37 12.60 18.84
N VAL A 311 71.42 12.07 19.60
CA VAL A 311 70.03 11.71 19.22
C VAL A 311 69.12 12.95 19.05
N GLU A 312 69.58 14.13 19.46
CA GLU A 312 68.75 15.34 19.52
C GLU A 312 68.34 15.87 18.14
N LYS A 313 69.15 15.64 17.09
CA LYS A 313 68.88 16.17 15.74
C LYS A 313 67.85 15.36 14.93
N ILE A 314 67.46 14.18 15.40
CA ILE A 314 66.49 13.30 14.71
C ILE A 314 65.06 13.54 15.21
N ILE A 315 64.91 13.92 16.48
CA ILE A 315 63.59 14.13 17.11
C ILE A 315 62.93 15.41 16.59
N GLU A 316 63.68 16.50 16.38
CA GLU A 316 63.13 17.75 15.81
C GLU A 316 62.60 17.56 14.38
N ARG A 317 63.27 16.73 13.56
CA ARG A 317 62.85 16.49 12.16
C ARG A 317 61.61 15.59 12.04
N ILE A 318 61.28 14.83 13.09
CA ILE A 318 60.08 13.98 13.13
C ILE A 318 58.85 14.79 13.60
N ILE A 319 59.03 15.72 14.54
CA ILE A 319 57.94 16.57 15.04
C ILE A 319 57.47 17.56 13.96
N GLU A 320 58.39 18.17 13.21
CA GLU A 320 58.05 19.14 12.15
C GLU A 320 57.31 18.48 10.96
N LYS A 321 57.53 17.19 10.70
CA LYS A 321 56.92 16.47 9.57
C LYS A 321 55.55 15.85 9.86
N THR A 322 55.08 15.90 11.12
CA THR A 322 53.82 15.26 11.55
C THR A 322 52.64 16.24 11.59
N VAL A 323 52.86 17.55 11.39
CA VAL A 323 51.80 18.58 11.49
C VAL A 323 51.06 18.83 10.17
N GLU A 324 51.55 18.38 9.02
CA GLU A 324 50.89 18.62 7.72
C GLU A 324 50.87 17.37 6.82
N ALA A 325 49.85 16.50 6.98
CA ALA A 325 49.45 15.56 5.92
C ALA A 325 47.98 15.13 6.08
N PRO A 326 47.18 15.07 5.00
CA PRO A 326 45.74 14.81 5.06
C PRO A 326 45.45 13.31 5.28
N LYS A 327 44.48 13.03 6.17
CA LYS A 327 44.14 11.69 6.70
C LYS A 327 43.61 10.67 5.67
N THR A 328 43.42 11.01 4.41
CA THR A 328 42.73 10.14 3.44
C THR A 328 43.65 9.39 2.47
N GLN A 329 44.96 9.68 2.43
CA GLN A 329 45.89 8.99 1.53
C GLN A 329 46.65 7.83 2.19
N TYR A 330 46.57 7.70 3.52
CA TYR A 330 47.31 6.69 4.29
C TYR A 330 46.58 5.35 4.46
N SER A 331 45.24 5.29 4.43
CA SER A 331 44.52 4.01 4.54
C SER A 331 44.68 3.16 3.28
N ASP A 332 44.42 3.74 2.10
CA ASP A 332 44.33 2.95 0.87
C ASP A 332 45.67 2.32 0.45
N LYS A 333 46.78 2.99 0.76
CA LYS A 333 48.12 2.44 0.50
C LYS A 333 48.50 1.36 1.51
N TYR A 334 48.13 1.55 2.78
CA TYR A 334 48.42 0.58 3.84
C TYR A 334 47.57 -0.68 3.68
N ASP A 335 46.29 -0.53 3.29
CA ASP A 335 45.37 -1.63 3.05
C ASP A 335 45.82 -2.48 1.84
N LYS A 336 46.37 -1.84 0.80
CA LYS A 336 46.91 -2.53 -0.37
C LYS A 336 48.24 -3.22 -0.09
N GLU A 337 49.14 -2.62 0.67
CA GLU A 337 50.40 -3.27 1.08
C GLU A 337 50.13 -4.43 2.05
N LEU A 338 49.15 -4.28 2.93
CA LEU A 338 48.72 -5.32 3.87
C LEU A 338 48.00 -6.47 3.14
N SER A 339 47.15 -6.20 2.15
CA SER A 339 46.49 -7.25 1.37
C SER A 339 47.50 -8.10 0.60
N VAL A 340 48.50 -7.47 -0.03
CA VAL A 340 49.59 -8.17 -0.74
C VAL A 340 50.40 -9.02 0.22
N TYR A 341 50.76 -8.48 1.39
CA TYR A 341 51.50 -9.24 2.40
C TYR A 341 50.71 -10.44 2.93
N LEU A 342 49.42 -10.27 3.20
CA LEU A 342 48.54 -11.34 3.68
C LEU A 342 48.35 -12.42 2.61
N GLU A 343 48.19 -12.04 1.34
CA GLU A 343 48.11 -12.97 0.23
C GLU A 343 49.38 -13.83 0.12
N GLU A 344 50.57 -13.21 0.23
CA GLU A 344 51.85 -13.93 0.25
C GLU A 344 51.95 -14.90 1.43
N GLN A 345 51.51 -14.50 2.63
CA GLN A 345 51.53 -15.38 3.81
C GLN A 345 50.55 -16.54 3.68
N ILE A 346 49.35 -16.29 3.15
CA ILE A 346 48.33 -17.33 2.93
C ILE A 346 48.82 -18.32 1.88
N GLN A 347 49.41 -17.86 0.77
CA GLN A 347 49.98 -18.75 -0.24
C GLN A 347 51.16 -19.57 0.32
N ALA A 348 52.04 -18.96 1.11
CA ALA A 348 53.16 -19.65 1.75
C ALA A 348 52.67 -20.75 2.71
N LYS A 349 51.63 -20.47 3.51
CA LYS A 349 51.05 -21.44 4.44
C LYS A 349 50.30 -22.55 3.71
N LEU A 350 49.54 -22.21 2.67
CA LEU A 350 48.83 -23.18 1.84
C LEU A 350 49.80 -24.15 1.15
N TYR A 351 50.95 -23.65 0.70
CA TYR A 351 52.03 -24.47 0.15
C TYR A 351 52.65 -25.41 1.20
N GLU A 352 52.90 -24.92 2.42
CA GLU A 352 53.41 -25.73 3.54
C GLU A 352 52.42 -26.84 3.92
N MET A 353 51.12 -26.57 3.94
CA MET A 353 50.07 -27.56 4.22
C MET A 353 49.97 -28.63 3.14
N HIS A 354 50.17 -28.26 1.87
CA HIS A 354 50.22 -29.23 0.78
C HIS A 354 51.50 -30.08 0.81
N SER A 355 52.67 -29.47 1.04
CA SER A 355 53.95 -30.18 1.09
C SER A 355 54.07 -31.13 2.29
N SER A 356 53.40 -30.82 3.39
CA SER A 356 53.27 -31.69 4.58
C SER A 356 52.15 -32.74 4.48
N GLN A 357 51.49 -32.86 3.32
CA GLN A 357 50.37 -33.80 3.06
C GLN A 357 49.13 -33.60 3.96
N ILE A 358 49.03 -32.46 4.66
CA ILE A 358 47.88 -32.14 5.53
C ILE A 358 46.62 -31.91 4.68
N ILE A 359 46.77 -31.42 3.46
CA ILE A 359 45.66 -31.26 2.50
C ILE A 359 45.94 -32.04 1.21
N SER A 360 44.88 -32.62 0.63
CA SER A 360 44.98 -33.34 -0.64
C SER A 360 45.27 -32.38 -1.80
N LYS A 361 45.93 -32.89 -2.84
CA LYS A 361 46.25 -32.13 -4.06
C LYS A 361 45.02 -31.46 -4.69
N THR A 362 43.89 -32.15 -4.70
CA THR A 362 42.60 -31.64 -5.21
C THR A 362 42.06 -30.49 -4.38
N LYS A 363 42.25 -30.52 -3.05
CA LYS A 363 41.80 -29.46 -2.13
C LYS A 363 42.73 -28.25 -2.19
N TYR A 364 44.04 -28.46 -2.33
CA TYR A 364 45.03 -27.41 -2.56
C TYR A 364 44.75 -26.61 -3.84
N SER A 365 44.49 -27.29 -4.97
CA SER A 365 44.18 -26.62 -6.24
C SER A 365 42.92 -25.76 -6.16
N LYS A 366 41.85 -26.24 -5.53
CA LYS A 366 40.61 -25.46 -5.36
C LYS A 366 40.82 -24.20 -4.54
N ILE A 367 41.50 -24.30 -3.39
CA ILE A 367 41.75 -23.15 -2.52
C ILE A 367 42.66 -22.13 -3.22
N LYS A 368 43.65 -22.61 -3.99
CA LYS A 368 44.54 -21.73 -4.77
C LYS A 368 43.84 -20.99 -5.91
N GLU A 369 42.77 -21.53 -6.48
CA GLU A 369 41.98 -20.84 -7.52
C GLU A 369 41.02 -19.79 -6.96
N THR A 370 40.77 -19.79 -5.64
CA THR A 370 39.83 -18.86 -4.98
C THR A 370 40.52 -17.74 -4.21
N LEU A 371 41.85 -17.84 -4.05
CA LEU A 371 42.75 -16.80 -3.57
C LEU A 371 43.28 -16.03 -4.78
#